data_AF-A0A9E5DAL5-F1
#
_entry.id   AF-A0A9E5DAL5-F1
#
_cell.length_a   1.000
_cell.length_b   1.000
_cell.length_c   1.000
_cell.angle_alpha   90.00
_cell.angle_beta   90.00
_cell.angle_gamma   90.00
#
_symmetry.space_group_name_H-M   'P 1'
#
loop_
_entity.id
_entity.type
_entity.pdbx_description
1 polymer ?
#
loop_
_entity_poly.entity_id
_entity_poly.type
_entity_poly.pdbx_seq_one_letter_code
_entity_poly.pdbx_strand_id
1 'polypeptide(L)'
;MTQAPRIKVNEEGIPQELKKVPQWVLYKITKVKGRDTKKPYRATCKKSNPNRQGDEFASSTDPDTWSTYEEVIKDYKTGRFAGIGFVLANGYIGMDWDHIHDIESDEWDSKALQEIHSMGSYGELSQSGTGVHVIGRGNVPGEKGINKPDGEMYDQGRFFVVTGQHLKETSTEINDVSKEAIQAMYDRLNPSKNHTSYVNIPRTKTELTDEKVLALCMSATNADKFEALWNGDLTDYRDDQSAADLALCNIFAFYT
;
A
#
# COMPACT_ATOMS: atom_id res chain seq x y z
N MET A 1 -4.34 28.94 0.42
CA MET A 1 -3.35 28.60 -0.61
C MET A 1 -3.12 27.10 -0.58
N THR A 2 -2.89 26.44 -1.72
CA THR A 2 -2.48 25.02 -1.76
C THR A 2 -1.00 24.94 -1.38
N GLN A 3 -0.60 23.91 -0.64
CA GLN A 3 0.81 23.77 -0.25
C GLN A 3 1.64 23.38 -1.48
N ALA A 4 2.70 24.13 -1.77
CA ALA A 4 3.64 23.76 -2.82
C ALA A 4 4.38 22.46 -2.44
N PRO A 5 4.78 21.62 -3.41
CA PRO A 5 5.58 20.44 -3.11
C PRO A 5 6.89 20.85 -2.42
N ARG A 6 7.24 20.14 -1.35
CA ARG A 6 8.49 20.37 -0.61
C ARG A 6 9.68 19.85 -1.42
N ILE A 7 9.49 18.71 -2.05
CA ILE A 7 10.48 18.05 -2.87
C ILE A 7 10.30 18.45 -4.33
N LYS A 8 11.40 18.93 -4.95
CA LYS A 8 11.45 19.20 -6.39
C LYS A 8 11.90 17.96 -7.16
N VAL A 9 11.53 17.91 -8.43
CA VAL A 9 11.94 16.84 -9.35
C VAL A 9 13.46 16.86 -9.51
N ASN A 10 14.10 15.73 -9.21
CA ASN A 10 15.49 15.42 -9.54
C ASN A 10 15.53 14.51 -10.76
N GLU A 11 15.79 15.09 -11.93
CA GLU A 11 15.78 14.37 -13.21
C GLU A 11 16.80 13.23 -13.25
N GLU A 12 17.94 13.36 -12.58
CA GLU A 12 19.03 12.38 -12.62
C GLU A 12 18.68 11.09 -11.87
N GLY A 13 17.89 11.21 -10.80
CA GLY A 13 17.47 10.07 -9.98
C GLY A 13 16.24 9.32 -10.50
N ILE A 14 15.66 9.73 -11.63
CA ILE A 14 14.55 9.00 -12.27
C ILE A 14 15.09 7.84 -13.11
N PRO A 15 14.62 6.60 -12.92
CA PRO A 15 15.07 5.43 -13.68
C PRO A 15 14.93 5.62 -15.20
N GLN A 16 15.95 5.19 -15.94
CA GLN A 16 16.00 5.32 -17.40
C GLN A 16 14.88 4.54 -18.10
N GLU A 17 14.43 3.44 -17.50
CA GLU A 17 13.29 2.68 -18.02
C GLU A 17 12.01 3.51 -18.01
N LEU A 18 11.66 4.15 -16.89
CA LEU A 18 10.44 4.94 -16.81
C LEU A 18 10.45 6.08 -17.84
N LYS A 19 11.62 6.71 -18.07
CA LYS A 19 11.75 7.79 -19.08
C LYS A 19 11.42 7.33 -20.50
N LYS A 20 11.65 6.05 -20.83
CA LYS A 20 11.43 5.49 -22.17
C LYS A 20 9.96 5.15 -22.46
N VAL A 21 9.10 5.15 -21.44
CA VAL A 21 7.69 4.76 -21.59
C VAL A 21 6.80 6.00 -21.65
N PRO A 22 5.85 6.10 -22.60
CA PRO A 22 4.94 7.25 -22.73
C PRO A 22 3.76 7.20 -21.75
N GLN A 23 4.08 7.08 -20.45
CA GLN A 23 3.13 6.99 -19.34
C GLN A 23 3.19 8.21 -18.41
N TRP A 24 3.70 9.33 -18.90
CA TRP A 24 3.92 10.53 -18.09
C TRP A 24 2.76 11.51 -18.16
N VAL A 25 2.53 12.17 -17.03
CA VAL A 25 1.59 13.29 -16.88
C VAL A 25 2.26 14.42 -16.10
N LEU A 26 1.74 15.63 -16.27
CA LEU A 26 1.99 16.75 -15.36
C LEU A 26 0.93 16.74 -14.26
N TYR A 27 1.14 17.44 -13.15
CA TYR A 27 0.05 17.70 -12.23
C TYR A 27 0.05 19.11 -11.64
N LYS A 28 -1.14 19.54 -11.22
CA LYS A 28 -1.33 20.72 -10.37
C LYS A 28 -2.05 20.32 -9.09
N ILE A 29 -1.75 21.00 -8.01
CA ILE A 29 -2.46 20.85 -6.74
C ILE A 29 -3.67 21.80 -6.78
N THR A 30 -4.86 21.26 -6.58
CA THR A 30 -6.12 22.02 -6.56
C THR A 30 -6.95 21.61 -5.36
N LYS A 31 -7.76 22.52 -4.82
CA LYS A 31 -8.68 22.17 -3.74
C LYS A 31 -9.95 21.53 -4.30
N VAL A 32 -10.28 20.34 -3.82
CA VAL A 32 -11.54 19.65 -4.10
C VAL A 32 -12.19 19.35 -2.76
N LYS A 33 -13.39 19.90 -2.51
CA LYS A 33 -14.11 19.75 -1.22
C LYS A 33 -13.23 20.08 0.00
N GLY A 34 -12.39 21.12 -0.11
CA GLY A 34 -11.50 21.57 0.95
C GLY A 34 -10.16 20.83 1.08
N ARG A 35 -9.99 19.70 0.38
CA ARG A 35 -8.75 18.90 0.40
C ARG A 35 -7.88 19.21 -0.81
N ASP A 36 -6.57 19.24 -0.61
CA ASP A 36 -5.61 19.36 -1.70
C ASP A 36 -5.63 18.06 -2.53
N THR A 37 -5.76 18.18 -3.84
CA THR A 37 -5.86 17.06 -4.79
C THR A 37 -4.92 17.32 -5.97
N LYS A 38 -4.09 16.32 -6.27
CA LYS A 38 -3.17 16.31 -7.41
C LYS A 38 -3.97 15.96 -8.67
N LYS A 39 -4.24 16.94 -9.54
CA LYS A 39 -4.96 16.71 -10.80
C LYS A 39 -3.97 16.52 -11.95
N PRO A 40 -4.08 15.44 -12.73
CA PRO A 40 -3.17 15.16 -13.83
C PRO A 40 -3.52 15.97 -15.09
N TYR A 41 -2.50 16.40 -15.82
CA TYR A 41 -2.58 17.17 -17.05
C TYR A 41 -1.68 16.53 -18.10
N ARG A 42 -2.11 16.58 -19.35
CA ARG A 42 -1.28 16.17 -20.49
C ARG A 42 -0.27 17.27 -20.82
N ALA A 43 0.83 16.91 -21.48
CA ALA A 43 1.76 17.91 -22.01
C ALA A 43 1.03 18.85 -22.99
N THR A 44 1.45 20.11 -23.03
CA THR A 44 0.81 21.16 -23.83
C THR A 44 0.89 20.90 -25.33
N CYS A 45 1.92 20.17 -25.80
CA CYS A 45 2.02 19.70 -27.18
C CYS A 45 1.03 18.57 -27.53
N LYS A 46 0.45 17.91 -26.52
CA LYS A 46 -0.49 16.77 -26.66
C LYS A 46 -1.95 17.19 -26.50
N LYS A 47 -2.25 18.50 -26.49
CA LYS A 47 -3.62 19.00 -26.46
C LYS A 47 -4.43 18.46 -27.62
N SER A 48 -5.69 18.09 -27.34
CA SER A 48 -6.65 17.65 -28.35
C SER A 48 -6.90 18.72 -29.42
N ASN A 49 -6.80 20.00 -29.02
CA ASN A 49 -6.85 21.15 -29.91
C ASN A 49 -5.66 22.08 -29.60
N PRO A 50 -4.70 22.27 -30.53
CA PRO A 50 -3.55 23.15 -30.33
C PRO A 50 -3.91 24.61 -30.03
N ASN A 51 -5.08 25.06 -30.50
CA ASN A 51 -5.56 26.43 -30.27
C ASN A 51 -6.32 26.58 -28.94
N ARG A 52 -6.50 25.50 -28.17
CA ARG A 52 -7.19 25.57 -26.87
C ARG A 52 -6.32 26.32 -25.86
N GLN A 53 -6.88 27.39 -25.33
CA GLN A 53 -6.27 28.14 -24.23
C GLN A 53 -6.29 27.32 -22.93
N GLY A 54 -5.23 27.46 -22.13
CA GLY A 54 -5.10 26.78 -20.83
C GLY A 54 -4.61 25.34 -20.94
N ASP A 55 -4.42 24.68 -19.80
CA ASP A 55 -3.93 23.30 -19.74
C ASP A 55 -5.08 22.30 -19.81
N GLU A 56 -4.82 21.11 -20.35
CA GLU A 56 -5.83 20.06 -20.54
C GLU A 56 -5.56 18.86 -19.63
N PHE A 57 -6.63 18.29 -19.06
CA PHE A 57 -6.52 17.16 -18.16
C PHE A 57 -6.00 15.91 -18.88
N ALA A 58 -5.24 15.11 -18.16
CA ALA A 58 -4.96 13.72 -18.50
C ALA A 58 -5.88 12.81 -17.70
N SER A 59 -6.06 11.59 -18.17
CA SER A 59 -6.79 10.51 -17.51
C SER A 59 -5.81 9.47 -17.01
N SER A 60 -6.04 8.88 -15.85
CA SER A 60 -5.20 7.77 -15.35
C SER A 60 -5.54 6.42 -16.00
N THR A 61 -6.50 6.36 -16.93
CA THR A 61 -6.95 5.13 -17.59
C THR A 61 -7.04 5.24 -19.11
N ASP A 62 -6.75 6.41 -19.68
CA ASP A 62 -6.79 6.62 -21.14
C ASP A 62 -5.39 6.98 -21.66
N PRO A 63 -4.68 6.02 -22.30
CA PRO A 63 -3.33 6.20 -22.81
C PRO A 63 -3.15 7.33 -23.81
N ASP A 64 -4.20 7.70 -24.55
CA ASP A 64 -4.12 8.77 -25.56
C ASP A 64 -3.90 10.15 -24.91
N THR A 65 -4.15 10.23 -23.60
CA THR A 65 -3.96 11.44 -22.80
C THR A 65 -2.59 11.53 -22.14
N TRP A 66 -1.78 10.48 -22.20
CA TRP A 66 -0.44 10.45 -21.60
C TRP A 66 0.58 11.09 -22.53
N SER A 67 1.79 11.33 -22.01
CA SER A 67 2.87 12.04 -22.69
C SER A 67 4.19 11.30 -22.49
N THR A 68 5.19 11.65 -23.30
CA THR A 68 6.56 11.17 -23.06
C THR A 68 7.21 11.96 -21.93
N TYR A 69 8.31 11.43 -21.40
CA TYR A 69 9.10 12.10 -20.37
C TYR A 69 9.60 13.47 -20.85
N GLU A 70 10.11 13.55 -22.08
CA GLU A 70 10.66 14.76 -22.68
C GLU A 70 9.59 15.85 -22.82
N GLU A 71 8.36 15.47 -23.15
CA GLU A 71 7.24 16.38 -23.27
C GLU A 71 6.86 16.98 -21.91
N VAL A 72 6.73 16.15 -20.86
CA VAL A 72 6.34 16.64 -19.53
C VAL A 72 7.46 17.45 -18.88
N ILE A 73 8.74 17.08 -19.06
CA ILE A 73 9.82 17.80 -18.39
C ILE A 73 10.02 19.20 -18.97
N LYS A 74 9.79 19.37 -20.28
CA LYS A 74 9.78 20.68 -20.93
C LYS A 74 8.74 21.61 -20.30
N ASP A 75 7.54 21.10 -20.07
CA ASP A 75 6.45 21.87 -19.46
C ASP A 75 6.64 22.10 -17.96
N TYR A 76 7.18 21.12 -17.24
CA TYR A 76 7.54 21.28 -15.83
C TYR A 76 8.53 22.43 -15.64
N LYS A 77 9.57 22.50 -16.49
CA LYS A 77 10.61 23.54 -16.45
C LYS A 77 10.09 24.97 -16.67
N THR A 78 8.87 25.14 -17.19
CA THR A 78 8.26 26.48 -17.28
C THR A 78 7.69 26.98 -15.94
N GLY A 79 7.69 26.15 -14.89
CA GLY A 79 7.17 26.49 -13.56
C GLY A 79 5.64 26.57 -13.46
N ARG A 80 4.90 26.16 -14.50
CA ARG A 80 3.43 26.25 -14.54
C ARG A 80 2.73 25.08 -13.83
N PHE A 81 3.45 23.99 -13.58
CA PHE A 81 2.96 22.75 -12.99
C PHE A 81 3.70 22.48 -11.67
N ALA A 82 3.03 21.78 -10.76
CA ALA A 82 3.62 21.45 -9.46
C ALA A 82 4.71 20.37 -9.60
N GLY A 83 4.54 19.45 -10.55
CA GLY A 83 5.50 18.39 -10.84
C GLY A 83 5.02 17.48 -11.97
N ILE A 84 5.69 16.35 -12.07
CA ILE A 84 5.38 15.26 -13.01
C ILE A 84 4.86 14.04 -12.26
N GLY A 85 4.20 13.16 -12.98
CA GLY A 85 3.75 11.88 -12.47
C GLY A 85 3.79 10.80 -13.53
N PHE A 86 3.75 9.56 -13.07
CA PHE A 86 3.80 8.37 -13.89
C PHE A 86 2.54 7.55 -13.67
N VAL A 87 1.82 7.25 -14.74
CA VAL A 87 0.59 6.45 -14.69
C VAL A 87 0.97 4.99 -14.52
N LEU A 88 0.42 4.35 -13.48
CA LEU A 88 0.59 2.93 -13.22
C LEU A 88 -0.31 2.17 -14.19
N ALA A 89 0.31 1.42 -15.09
CA ALA A 89 -0.31 0.61 -16.13
C ALA A 89 0.77 -0.29 -16.75
N ASN A 90 0.36 -1.23 -17.62
CA ASN A 90 1.28 -2.01 -18.46
C ASN A 90 2.37 -2.78 -17.70
N GLY A 91 2.02 -3.33 -16.53
CA GLY A 91 2.91 -4.14 -15.70
C GLY A 91 3.73 -3.38 -14.67
N TYR A 92 3.50 -2.07 -14.51
CA TYR A 92 4.08 -1.28 -13.41
C TYR A 92 3.15 -1.29 -12.18
N ILE A 93 3.71 -1.65 -11.04
CA ILE A 93 3.08 -1.56 -9.72
C ILE A 93 3.70 -0.42 -8.92
N GLY A 94 2.87 0.35 -8.24
CA GLY A 94 3.26 1.42 -7.33
C GLY A 94 2.75 1.16 -5.93
N MET A 95 3.61 1.33 -4.94
CA MET A 95 3.31 1.20 -3.51
C MET A 95 3.68 2.50 -2.78
N ASP A 96 2.80 2.97 -1.90
CA ASP A 96 2.91 4.27 -1.22
C ASP A 96 2.84 4.10 0.30
N TRP A 97 3.79 4.72 1.01
CA TRP A 97 3.83 4.81 2.46
C TRP A 97 3.81 6.28 2.87
N ASP A 98 2.71 6.69 3.50
CA ASP A 98 2.53 8.05 3.99
C ASP A 98 3.09 8.23 5.42
N HIS A 99 3.67 9.41 5.67
CA HIS A 99 4.07 9.87 7.01
C HIS A 99 5.04 8.95 7.79
N ILE A 100 5.91 8.23 7.09
CA ILE A 100 6.93 7.36 7.69
C ILE A 100 8.24 8.07 8.04
N HIS A 101 8.35 9.35 7.72
CA HIS A 101 9.51 10.19 8.02
C HIS A 101 9.06 11.49 8.70
N ASP A 102 9.53 11.70 9.93
CA ASP A 102 9.39 12.95 10.64
C ASP A 102 10.58 13.86 10.30
N ILE A 103 10.29 15.00 9.69
CA ILE A 103 11.32 15.89 9.17
C ILE A 103 11.90 16.81 10.26
N GLU A 104 11.22 16.98 11.39
CA GLU A 104 11.74 17.77 12.52
C GLU A 104 12.73 16.96 13.34
N SER A 105 12.42 15.69 13.62
CA SER A 105 13.30 14.79 14.37
C SER A 105 14.28 14.01 13.50
N ASP A 106 14.09 13.97 12.18
CA ASP A 106 14.82 13.12 11.22
C ASP A 106 14.66 11.61 11.53
N GLU A 107 13.52 11.24 12.14
CA GLU A 107 13.21 9.86 12.52
C GLU A 107 12.38 9.16 11.45
N TRP A 108 12.68 7.87 11.26
CA TRP A 108 12.02 7.01 10.28
C TRP A 108 11.27 5.86 10.94
N ASP A 109 10.12 5.48 10.39
CA ASP A 109 9.47 4.21 10.73
C ASP A 109 10.32 3.05 10.19
N SER A 110 11.10 2.45 11.10
CA SER A 110 11.96 1.32 10.80
C SER A 110 11.25 0.11 10.19
N LYS A 111 9.97 -0.14 10.53
CA LYS A 111 9.20 -1.26 9.96
C LYS A 111 8.82 -0.97 8.52
N ALA A 112 8.37 0.25 8.24
CA ALA A 112 8.07 0.68 6.89
C ALA A 112 9.32 0.64 6.00
N LEU A 113 10.47 1.11 6.49
CA LEU A 113 11.74 1.04 5.75
C LEU A 113 12.16 -0.40 5.43
N GLN A 114 12.02 -1.33 6.38
CA GLN A 114 12.32 -2.75 6.13
C GLN A 114 11.41 -3.33 5.04
N GLU A 115 10.11 -3.02 5.08
CA GLU A 115 9.17 -3.45 4.04
C GLU A 115 9.52 -2.83 2.67
N ILE A 116 9.81 -1.52 2.62
CA ILE A 116 10.25 -0.82 1.40
C ILE A 116 11.50 -1.48 0.80
N HIS A 117 12.52 -1.76 1.62
CA HIS A 117 13.75 -2.42 1.16
C HIS A 117 13.46 -3.82 0.64
N SER A 118 12.50 -4.55 1.25
CA SER A 118 12.12 -5.89 0.80
C SER A 118 11.45 -5.92 -0.58
N MET A 119 10.94 -4.78 -1.08
CA MET A 119 10.38 -4.69 -2.42
C MET A 119 11.43 -4.83 -3.53
N GLY A 120 12.71 -4.53 -3.22
CA GLY A 120 13.83 -4.78 -4.14
C GLY A 120 13.81 -3.97 -5.44
N SER A 121 13.02 -2.89 -5.53
CA SER A 121 12.91 -2.02 -6.71
C SER A 121 13.22 -0.56 -6.36
N TYR A 122 13.01 0.34 -7.33
CA TYR A 122 13.17 1.78 -7.18
C TYR A 122 12.27 2.37 -6.09
N GLY A 123 12.90 3.04 -5.12
CA GLY A 123 12.22 3.85 -4.10
C GLY A 123 12.60 5.32 -4.18
N GLU A 124 11.65 6.21 -3.90
CA GLU A 124 11.87 7.66 -3.85
C GLU A 124 11.05 8.34 -2.74
N LEU A 125 11.53 9.49 -2.27
CA LEU A 125 10.76 10.35 -1.38
C LEU A 125 9.55 10.93 -2.10
N SER A 126 8.39 10.93 -1.44
CA SER A 126 7.19 11.57 -1.95
C SER A 126 7.34 13.10 -1.95
N GLN A 127 6.45 13.82 -2.66
CA GLN A 127 6.53 15.28 -2.77
C GLN A 127 6.45 16.05 -1.43
N SER A 128 5.92 15.43 -0.37
CA SER A 128 5.87 16.04 0.97
C SER A 128 7.21 15.92 1.70
N GLY A 129 8.04 14.95 1.31
CA GLY A 129 9.27 14.57 2.01
C GLY A 129 9.05 13.69 3.25
N THR A 130 7.79 13.38 3.58
CA THR A 130 7.41 12.58 4.78
C THR A 130 7.02 11.15 4.44
N GLY A 131 6.87 10.82 3.16
CA GLY A 131 6.46 9.50 2.68
C GLY A 131 7.40 8.99 1.60
N VAL A 132 7.19 7.74 1.17
CA VAL A 132 8.01 7.06 0.17
C VAL A 132 7.10 6.37 -0.84
N HIS A 133 7.46 6.50 -2.12
CA HIS A 133 6.92 5.65 -3.17
C HIS A 133 7.92 4.57 -3.55
N VAL A 134 7.43 3.37 -3.86
CA VAL A 134 8.19 2.34 -4.59
C VAL A 134 7.48 2.06 -5.91
N ILE A 135 8.24 2.01 -7.00
CA ILE A 135 7.75 1.62 -8.33
C ILE A 135 8.55 0.42 -8.80
N GLY A 136 7.85 -0.62 -9.26
CA GLY A 136 8.45 -1.85 -9.77
C GLY A 136 7.62 -2.50 -10.87
N ARG A 137 8.05 -3.67 -11.34
CA ARG A 137 7.23 -4.52 -12.21
C ARG A 137 6.46 -5.54 -11.37
N GLY A 138 5.19 -5.70 -11.67
CA GLY A 138 4.29 -6.57 -10.94
C GLY A 138 2.82 -6.19 -11.12
N ASN A 139 1.95 -6.91 -10.43
CA ASN A 139 0.50 -6.70 -10.44
C ASN A 139 -0.06 -6.81 -9.03
N VAL A 140 -1.14 -6.09 -8.77
CA VAL A 140 -1.87 -6.24 -7.51
C VAL A 140 -2.51 -7.64 -7.49
N PRO A 141 -2.45 -8.41 -6.38
CA PRO A 141 -3.04 -9.75 -6.32
C PRO A 141 -4.56 -9.77 -6.47
N GLY A 142 -5.26 -8.74 -6.01
CA GLY A 142 -6.71 -8.60 -6.12
C GLY A 142 -7.20 -7.87 -7.38
N GLU A 143 -8.51 -7.81 -7.57
CA GLU A 143 -9.13 -7.15 -8.74
C GLU A 143 -8.89 -5.64 -8.81
N LYS A 144 -8.58 -5.00 -7.67
CA LYS A 144 -8.40 -3.56 -7.54
C LYS A 144 -7.24 -3.28 -6.58
N GLY A 145 -6.58 -2.14 -6.81
CA GLY A 145 -5.63 -1.58 -5.86
C GLY A 145 -6.24 -1.32 -4.49
N ILE A 146 -5.38 -1.23 -3.49
CA ILE A 146 -5.75 -1.04 -2.09
C ILE A 146 -5.30 0.34 -1.60
N ASN A 147 -6.14 0.97 -0.80
CA ASN A 147 -5.90 2.26 -0.18
C ASN A 147 -6.27 2.13 1.30
N LYS A 148 -5.27 2.21 2.17
CA LYS A 148 -5.44 2.14 3.62
C LYS A 148 -4.52 3.16 4.30
N PRO A 149 -4.83 3.56 5.56
CA PRO A 149 -3.99 4.50 6.28
C PRO A 149 -2.53 4.03 6.48
N ASP A 150 -2.29 2.73 6.46
CA ASP A 150 -0.97 2.09 6.65
C ASP A 150 -0.28 1.72 5.32
N GLY A 151 -0.83 2.17 4.19
CA GLY A 151 -0.21 2.07 2.87
C GLY A 151 -1.20 1.93 1.72
N GLU A 152 -0.71 2.20 0.52
CA GLU A 152 -1.46 2.02 -0.72
C GLU A 152 -0.68 1.16 -1.72
N MET A 153 -1.40 0.45 -2.60
CA MET A 153 -0.81 -0.34 -3.69
C MET A 153 -1.73 -0.35 -4.90
N TYR A 154 -1.20 -0.02 -6.08
CA TYR A 154 -1.92 0.00 -7.34
C TYR A 154 -1.05 -0.46 -8.50
N ASP A 155 -1.67 -1.04 -9.52
CA ASP A 155 -1.04 -1.36 -10.81
C ASP A 155 -1.81 -0.77 -12.01
N GLN A 156 -2.93 -0.09 -11.74
CA GLN A 156 -3.79 0.54 -12.74
C GLN A 156 -4.65 1.67 -12.14
N GLY A 157 -5.17 2.55 -13.00
CA GLY A 157 -6.18 3.56 -12.63
C GLY A 157 -5.70 4.69 -11.74
N ARG A 158 -4.41 4.71 -11.41
CA ARG A 158 -3.73 5.74 -10.63
C ARG A 158 -2.46 6.19 -11.33
N PHE A 159 -2.03 7.40 -11.01
CA PHE A 159 -0.69 7.85 -11.29
C PHE A 159 -0.01 8.19 -9.97
N PHE A 160 1.30 7.98 -9.91
CA PHE A 160 2.11 8.42 -8.79
C PHE A 160 2.83 9.70 -9.16
N VAL A 161 2.96 10.61 -8.21
CA VAL A 161 3.87 11.77 -8.38
C VAL A 161 5.29 11.22 -8.36
N VAL A 162 6.10 11.64 -9.31
CA VAL A 162 7.50 11.21 -9.40
C VAL A 162 8.40 12.37 -9.02
N THR A 163 9.26 12.17 -8.02
CA THR A 163 10.21 13.18 -7.56
C THR A 163 11.62 12.92 -8.04
N GLY A 164 12.00 11.68 -8.34
CA GLY A 164 13.39 11.36 -8.63
C GLY A 164 14.33 11.46 -7.43
N GLN A 165 13.83 11.77 -6.22
CA GLN A 165 14.65 11.81 -5.02
C GLN A 165 14.79 10.40 -4.46
N HIS A 166 15.76 9.67 -5.00
CA HIS A 166 16.04 8.29 -4.65
C HIS A 166 16.16 8.09 -3.14
N LEU A 167 15.46 7.07 -2.63
CA LEU A 167 15.62 6.61 -1.26
C LEU A 167 16.84 5.70 -1.18
N LYS A 168 17.78 6.06 -0.31
CA LYS A 168 18.99 5.28 -0.06
C LYS A 168 18.64 3.82 0.25
N GLU A 169 19.49 2.89 -0.18
CA GLU A 169 19.36 1.44 0.06
C GLU A 169 18.22 0.75 -0.72
N THR A 170 17.48 1.49 -1.54
CA THR A 170 16.62 0.92 -2.59
C THR A 170 17.36 0.85 -3.93
N SER A 171 16.84 0.10 -4.89
CA SER A 171 17.44 0.03 -6.24
C SER A 171 17.37 1.39 -6.95
N THR A 172 18.31 1.68 -7.83
CA THR A 172 18.21 2.83 -8.75
C THR A 172 17.49 2.47 -10.06
N GLU A 173 17.12 1.20 -10.23
CA GLU A 173 16.46 0.66 -11.41
C GLU A 173 15.07 0.11 -11.08
N ILE A 174 14.26 -0.07 -12.13
CA ILE A 174 12.98 -0.76 -12.02
C ILE A 174 13.21 -2.25 -12.11
N ASN A 175 12.88 -2.97 -11.03
CA ASN A 175 13.02 -4.41 -10.93
C ASN A 175 11.65 -5.09 -10.83
N ASP A 176 11.62 -6.38 -11.11
CA ASP A 176 10.49 -7.24 -10.77
C ASP A 176 10.40 -7.35 -9.24
N VAL A 177 9.27 -6.91 -8.68
CA VAL A 177 8.99 -7.07 -7.25
C VAL A 177 8.57 -8.53 -7.05
N SER A 178 9.16 -9.19 -6.05
CA SER A 178 8.84 -10.60 -5.79
C SER A 178 7.35 -10.76 -5.48
N LYS A 179 6.76 -11.86 -5.93
CA LYS A 179 5.34 -12.15 -5.66
C LYS A 179 5.09 -12.25 -4.16
N GLU A 180 6.07 -12.75 -3.43
CA GLU A 180 6.04 -12.89 -1.98
C GLU A 180 5.98 -11.53 -1.28
N ALA A 181 6.77 -10.53 -1.73
CA ALA A 181 6.75 -9.19 -1.17
C ALA A 181 5.43 -8.46 -1.49
N ILE A 182 4.96 -8.56 -2.74
CA ILE A 182 3.64 -8.02 -3.15
C ILE A 182 2.53 -8.64 -2.29
N GLN A 183 2.51 -9.97 -2.15
CA GLN A 183 1.49 -10.67 -1.40
C GLN A 183 1.52 -10.31 0.08
N ALA A 184 2.72 -10.23 0.69
CA ALA A 184 2.87 -9.86 2.10
C ALA A 184 2.31 -8.46 2.40
N MET A 185 2.63 -7.46 1.57
CA MET A 185 2.07 -6.12 1.71
C MET A 185 0.56 -6.12 1.45
N TYR A 186 0.10 -6.84 0.43
CA TYR A 186 -1.33 -6.94 0.11
C TYR A 186 -2.13 -7.54 1.27
N ASP A 187 -1.67 -8.63 1.88
CA ASP A 187 -2.31 -9.27 3.03
C ASP A 187 -2.31 -8.39 4.28
N ARG A 188 -1.21 -7.64 4.50
CA ARG A 188 -1.11 -6.67 5.60
C ARG A 188 -2.13 -5.53 5.46
N LEU A 189 -2.25 -4.94 4.27
CA LEU A 189 -3.17 -3.85 3.99
C LEU A 189 -4.62 -4.33 3.88
N ASN A 190 -4.81 -5.56 3.41
CA ASN A 190 -6.09 -6.22 3.33
C ASN A 190 -6.18 -7.36 4.33
N PRO A 191 -6.24 -7.08 5.65
CA PRO A 191 -6.54 -8.10 6.64
C PRO A 191 -8.05 -8.43 6.52
N SER A 192 -8.44 -9.02 5.40
CA SER A 192 -9.66 -9.79 5.31
C SER A 192 -9.47 -10.92 6.31
N LYS A 193 -10.44 -11.07 7.23
CA LYS A 193 -10.48 -12.14 8.23
C LYS A 193 -9.85 -13.39 7.62
N ASN A 194 -8.67 -13.77 8.08
CA ASN A 194 -8.32 -15.17 8.12
C ASN A 194 -9.30 -15.83 9.12
N HIS A 195 -10.60 -15.92 8.77
CA HIS A 195 -11.05 -17.27 8.53
C HIS A 195 -10.04 -17.77 7.50
N THR A 196 -9.05 -18.51 8.02
CA THR A 196 -8.79 -19.83 7.47
C THR A 196 -9.95 -20.16 6.56
N SER A 197 -9.72 -20.25 5.26
CA SER A 197 -10.56 -21.15 4.48
C SER A 197 -10.62 -22.39 5.35
N TYR A 198 -11.73 -22.56 6.07
CA TYR A 198 -12.05 -23.81 6.68
C TYR A 198 -11.97 -24.69 5.45
N VAL A 199 -10.88 -25.46 5.38
CA VAL A 199 -10.89 -26.67 4.59
C VAL A 199 -12.24 -27.25 4.96
N ASN A 200 -13.11 -27.39 3.97
CA ASN A 200 -14.41 -28.00 4.16
C ASN A 200 -14.08 -29.48 4.42
N ILE A 201 -13.47 -29.75 5.56
CA ILE A 201 -13.35 -31.07 6.14
C ILE A 201 -14.82 -31.41 6.35
N PRO A 202 -15.32 -32.46 5.71
CA PRO A 202 -16.66 -32.92 5.99
C PRO A 202 -16.79 -32.98 7.51
N ARG A 203 -17.80 -32.29 8.08
CA ARG A 203 -18.13 -32.43 9.50
C ARG A 203 -18.43 -33.91 9.73
N THR A 204 -17.41 -34.67 10.12
CA THR A 204 -17.61 -35.92 10.83
C THR A 204 -18.24 -35.50 12.14
N LYS A 205 -19.54 -35.77 12.27
CA LYS A 205 -20.24 -35.70 13.54
C LYS A 205 -19.37 -36.38 14.60
N THR A 206 -18.78 -35.60 15.48
CA THR A 206 -18.11 -36.09 16.68
C THR A 206 -19.20 -36.72 17.55
N GLU A 207 -19.14 -38.04 17.76
CA GLU A 207 -20.08 -38.79 18.63
C GLU A 207 -19.78 -38.58 20.13
N LEU A 208 -19.10 -37.49 20.49
CA LEU A 208 -18.74 -37.20 21.86
C LEU A 208 -19.89 -36.47 22.55
N THR A 209 -20.33 -36.99 23.68
CA THR A 209 -21.28 -36.30 24.55
C THR A 209 -20.56 -35.20 25.32
N ASP A 210 -21.30 -34.21 25.80
CA ASP A 210 -20.77 -33.08 26.56
C ASP A 210 -19.93 -33.54 27.76
N GLU A 211 -20.34 -34.63 28.43
CA GLU A 211 -19.59 -35.20 29.56
C GLU A 211 -18.19 -35.71 29.15
N LYS A 212 -18.08 -36.30 27.95
CA LYS A 212 -16.79 -36.77 27.42
C LYS A 212 -15.91 -35.61 26.99
N VAL A 213 -16.49 -34.55 26.43
CA VAL A 213 -15.76 -33.33 26.06
C VAL A 213 -15.17 -32.68 27.32
N LEU A 214 -15.97 -32.55 28.38
CA LEU A 214 -15.50 -32.01 29.65
C LEU A 214 -14.39 -32.88 30.26
N ALA A 215 -14.54 -34.20 30.25
CA ALA A 215 -13.50 -35.12 30.73
C ALA A 215 -12.19 -35.02 29.93
N LEU A 216 -12.26 -34.80 28.62
CA LEU A 216 -11.08 -34.57 27.78
C LEU A 216 -10.40 -33.23 28.11
N CYS A 217 -11.17 -32.15 28.26
CA CYS A 217 -10.63 -30.85 28.67
C CYS A 217 -9.93 -30.93 30.04
N MET A 218 -10.51 -31.67 31.00
CA MET A 218 -9.98 -31.84 32.35
C MET A 218 -8.78 -32.80 32.46
N SER A 219 -8.49 -33.58 31.42
CA SER A 219 -7.37 -34.54 31.40
C SER A 219 -6.24 -34.19 30.43
N ALA A 220 -6.40 -33.09 29.70
CA ALA A 220 -5.43 -32.61 28.73
C ALA A 220 -4.20 -31.98 29.39
N THR A 221 -3.11 -31.84 28.61
CA THR A 221 -1.88 -31.17 29.07
C THR A 221 -2.12 -29.71 29.53
N ASN A 222 -3.20 -29.08 29.09
CA ASN A 222 -3.62 -27.74 29.47
C ASN A 222 -4.80 -27.73 30.47
N ALA A 223 -5.05 -28.82 31.19
CA ALA A 223 -6.18 -28.95 32.13
C ALA A 223 -6.20 -27.85 33.19
N ASP A 224 -5.05 -27.48 33.77
CA ASP A 224 -4.97 -26.41 34.78
C ASP A 224 -5.51 -25.07 34.25
N LYS A 225 -5.21 -24.75 32.99
CA LYS A 225 -5.70 -23.54 32.32
C LYS A 225 -7.20 -23.63 32.04
N PHE A 226 -7.68 -24.80 31.63
CA PHE A 226 -9.11 -25.04 31.44
C PHE A 226 -9.87 -24.90 32.76
N GLU A 227 -9.38 -25.50 33.85
CA GLU A 227 -10.00 -25.46 35.17
C GLU A 227 -10.06 -24.03 35.73
N ALA A 228 -8.99 -23.25 35.58
CA ALA A 228 -8.97 -21.84 35.96
C ALA A 228 -10.07 -21.04 35.22
N LEU A 229 -10.10 -21.14 33.88
CA LEU A 229 -11.09 -20.44 33.06
C LEU A 229 -12.53 -20.92 33.32
N TRP A 230 -12.73 -22.22 33.50
CA TRP A 230 -14.04 -22.82 33.75
C TRP A 230 -14.62 -22.40 35.11
N ASN A 231 -13.76 -22.17 36.10
CA ASN A 231 -14.13 -21.63 37.40
C ASN A 231 -14.19 -20.09 37.44
N GLY A 232 -13.94 -19.42 36.32
CA GLY A 232 -14.01 -17.95 36.20
C GLY A 232 -12.79 -17.21 36.75
N ASP A 233 -11.64 -17.86 36.86
CA ASP A 233 -10.38 -17.20 37.18
C ASP A 233 -9.83 -16.46 35.95
N LEU A 234 -9.73 -15.14 36.06
CA LEU A 234 -9.30 -14.23 34.99
C LEU A 234 -7.90 -13.66 35.23
N THR A 235 -7.17 -14.15 36.25
CA THR A 235 -5.90 -13.57 36.71
C THR A 235 -4.87 -13.49 35.59
N ASP A 236 -4.75 -14.56 34.79
CA ASP A 236 -3.83 -14.63 33.64
C ASP A 236 -4.22 -13.70 32.47
N TYR A 237 -5.44 -13.16 32.52
CA TYR A 237 -6.04 -12.32 31.50
C TYR A 237 -6.23 -10.87 31.96
N ARG A 238 -5.64 -10.47 33.09
CA ARG A 238 -5.75 -9.09 33.64
C ARG A 238 -7.21 -8.64 33.80
N ASP A 239 -8.07 -9.57 34.22
CA ASP A 239 -9.52 -9.37 34.36
C ASP A 239 -10.28 -9.02 33.07
N ASP A 240 -9.67 -9.25 31.90
CA ASP A 240 -10.34 -9.12 30.60
C ASP A 240 -11.22 -10.35 30.33
N GLN A 241 -12.52 -10.21 30.62
CA GLN A 241 -13.52 -11.25 30.39
C GLN A 241 -13.59 -11.69 28.93
N SER A 242 -13.48 -10.77 27.98
CA SER A 242 -13.58 -11.12 26.55
C SER A 242 -12.38 -11.94 26.09
N ALA A 243 -11.18 -11.62 26.59
CA ALA A 243 -9.98 -12.39 26.31
C ALA A 243 -10.01 -13.80 26.94
N ALA A 244 -10.55 -13.91 28.16
CA ALA A 244 -10.72 -15.19 28.87
C ALA A 244 -11.79 -16.08 28.21
N ASP A 245 -12.94 -15.51 27.83
CA ASP A 245 -14.01 -16.22 27.14
C ASP A 245 -13.55 -16.78 25.79
N LEU A 246 -12.78 -15.99 25.03
CA LEU A 246 -12.20 -16.44 23.76
C LEU A 246 -11.20 -17.58 23.98
N ALA A 247 -10.40 -17.52 25.05
CA ALA A 247 -9.48 -18.59 25.38
C ALA A 247 -10.21 -19.89 25.75
N LEU A 248 -11.30 -19.81 26.50
CA LEU A 248 -12.13 -20.97 26.84
C LEU A 248 -12.81 -21.58 25.60
N CYS A 249 -13.34 -20.74 24.70
CA CYS A 249 -13.93 -21.19 23.44
C CYS A 249 -12.92 -21.93 22.54
N ASN A 250 -11.67 -21.47 22.51
CA ASN A 250 -10.60 -22.14 21.75
C ASN A 250 -10.25 -23.52 22.30
N ILE A 251 -10.38 -23.73 23.61
CA ILE A 251 -10.18 -25.06 24.23
C ILE A 251 -11.30 -26.01 23.79
N PHE A 252 -12.56 -25.57 23.83
CA PHE A 252 -13.69 -26.39 23.37
C PHE A 252 -13.62 -26.72 21.87
N ALA A 253 -13.20 -25.75 21.05
CA ALA A 253 -13.09 -25.92 19.60
C ALA A 253 -12.10 -27.03 19.17
N PHE A 254 -11.19 -27.46 20.06
CA PHE A 254 -10.31 -28.60 19.79
C PHE A 254 -11.03 -29.96 19.93
N TYR A 255 -12.08 -30.04 20.75
CA TYR A 255 -12.77 -31.29 21.10
C TYR A 255 -14.18 -31.43 20.50
N THR A 256 -14.70 -30.37 19.86
CA THR A 256 -16.06 -30.30 19.29
C THR A 256 -16.03 -30.03 17.80
#